data_AF-A0A8T4L1W0-F1
#
_entry.id   AF-A0A8T4L1W0-F1
#
_cell.length_a   1.000
_cell.length_b   1.000
_cell.length_c   1.000
_cell.angle_alpha   90.00
_cell.angle_beta   90.00
_cell.angle_gamma   90.00
#
_symmetry.space_group_name_H-M   'P 1'
#
loop_
_entity.id
_entity.type
_entity.pdbx_description
1 polymer ?
#
loop_
_entity_poly.entity_id
_entity_poly.type
_entity_poly.pdbx_seq_one_letter_code
_entity_poly.pdbx_strand_id
1 'polypeptide(L)'
;MATANLNMTLDLFKTAMNLDNVEYEPEQFPGAILRIHEPKLTLLLFKNGKLICAGAKKEEFLKKGLRKAGTLIRSVNKEAKKAKPEKPKTPKKQKEKPAATGKTAKDDQKKKK
;
A
#
# COMPACT_ATOMS: atom_id res chain seq x y z
N MET A 1 -6.18 3.78 -0.50
CA MET A 1 -5.10 3.25 0.38
C MET A 1 -4.21 2.35 -0.46
N ALA A 2 -2.91 2.35 -0.24
CA ALA A 2 -1.97 1.48 -0.96
C ALA A 2 -1.00 0.80 0.02
N THR A 3 -0.56 -0.40 -0.33
CA THR A 3 0.47 -1.15 0.41
C THR A 3 1.73 -1.29 -0.42
N ALA A 4 2.88 -1.17 0.21
CA ALA A 4 4.19 -1.42 -0.39
C ALA A 4 5.05 -2.29 0.54
N ASN A 5 6.12 -2.86 0.03
CA ASN A 5 7.09 -3.62 0.81
C ASN A 5 8.51 -3.17 0.45
N LEU A 6 9.33 -2.87 1.45
CA LEU A 6 10.75 -2.51 1.28
C LEU A 6 11.65 -3.74 1.14
N ASN A 7 11.12 -4.94 1.38
CA ASN A 7 11.80 -6.24 1.33
C ASN A 7 13.02 -6.28 2.27
N MET A 8 12.92 -5.65 3.42
CA MET A 8 13.96 -5.58 4.44
C MET A 8 13.34 -5.47 5.83
N THR A 9 14.04 -5.96 6.85
CA THR A 9 13.63 -5.75 8.24
C THR A 9 13.91 -4.31 8.65
N LEU A 10 12.98 -3.70 9.39
CA LEU A 10 13.11 -2.34 9.90
C LEU A 10 13.34 -2.35 11.41
N ASP A 11 14.32 -1.57 11.86
CA ASP A 11 14.45 -1.18 13.24
C ASP A 11 13.59 0.07 13.47
N LEU A 12 12.37 -0.14 14.00
CA LEU A 12 11.40 0.93 14.21
C LEU A 12 11.82 1.90 15.32
N PHE A 13 12.51 1.43 16.35
CA PHE A 13 13.06 2.29 17.41
C PHE A 13 14.12 3.20 16.84
N LYS A 14 15.11 2.64 16.13
CA LYS A 14 16.15 3.44 15.47
C LYS A 14 15.55 4.41 14.46
N THR A 15 14.52 3.99 13.73
CA THR A 15 13.82 4.86 12.77
C THR A 15 13.16 6.04 13.46
N ALA A 16 12.45 5.84 14.57
CA ALA A 16 11.83 6.92 15.35
C ALA A 16 12.84 7.85 16.01
N MET A 17 13.97 7.31 16.51
CA MET A 17 15.03 8.13 17.11
C MET A 17 15.79 9.01 16.11
N ASN A 18 15.82 8.63 14.82
CA ASN A 18 16.59 9.34 13.79
C ASN A 18 15.73 10.19 12.84
N LEU A 19 14.40 10.05 12.88
CA LEU A 19 13.48 10.78 12.00
C LEU A 19 12.40 11.47 12.84
N ASP A 20 12.41 12.81 12.86
CA ASP A 20 11.52 13.63 13.69
C ASP A 20 10.02 13.44 13.38
N ASN A 21 9.71 12.96 12.18
CA ASN A 21 8.36 12.77 11.69
C ASN A 21 7.85 11.32 11.83
N VAL A 22 8.49 10.53 12.71
CA VAL A 22 8.14 9.14 13.00
C VAL A 22 7.75 8.99 14.47
N GLU A 23 6.53 8.51 14.69
CA GLU A 23 6.01 8.17 16.02
C GLU A 23 6.04 6.64 16.18
N TYR A 24 6.59 6.12 17.28
CA TYR A 24 6.61 4.68 17.55
C TYR A 24 6.42 4.39 19.03
N GLU A 25 5.20 3.97 19.39
CA GLU A 25 4.79 3.63 20.75
C GLU A 25 4.25 2.18 20.73
N PRO A 26 5.11 1.15 20.87
CA PRO A 26 4.73 -0.25 20.66
C PRO A 26 3.63 -0.75 21.61
N GLU A 27 3.53 -0.16 22.80
CA GLU A 27 2.46 -0.45 23.77
C GLU A 27 1.08 0.04 23.29
N GLN A 28 1.05 1.05 22.42
CA GLN A 28 -0.18 1.61 21.84
C GLN A 28 -0.48 1.04 20.46
N PHE A 29 0.55 0.84 19.63
CA PHE A 29 0.42 0.36 18.26
C PHE A 29 1.67 -0.40 17.81
N PRO A 30 1.55 -1.61 17.21
CA PRO A 30 2.70 -2.45 16.85
C PRO A 30 3.58 -1.93 15.70
N GLY A 31 3.18 -0.85 15.02
CA GLY A 31 3.94 -0.25 13.91
C GLY A 31 4.36 1.19 14.23
N ALA A 32 5.22 1.76 13.38
CA ALA A 32 5.57 3.18 13.47
C ALA A 32 4.71 4.01 12.51
N ILE A 33 4.40 5.24 12.87
CA ILE A 33 3.61 6.18 12.07
C ILE A 33 4.57 7.24 11.53
N LEU A 34 4.79 7.23 10.21
CA LEU A 34 5.57 8.24 9.49
C LEU A 34 4.63 9.23 8.81
N ARG A 35 4.81 10.52 9.08
CA ARG A 35 4.03 11.60 8.45
C ARG A 35 4.89 12.36 7.44
N ILE A 36 4.41 12.50 6.22
CA ILE A 36 5.02 13.34 5.19
C ILE A 36 4.09 14.52 4.95
N HIS A 37 4.60 15.75 5.08
CA HIS A 37 3.80 16.96 4.86
C HIS A 37 3.58 17.25 3.38
N GLU A 38 4.60 17.03 2.54
CA GLU A 38 4.55 17.32 1.11
C GLU A 38 5.12 16.17 0.26
N PRO A 39 4.26 15.40 -0.44
CA PRO A 39 2.79 15.43 -0.37
C PRO A 39 2.24 14.93 0.96
N LYS A 40 1.06 15.42 1.38
CA LYS A 40 0.42 15.03 2.66
C LYS A 40 0.06 13.56 2.66
N LEU A 41 0.82 12.76 3.40
CA LEU A 41 0.66 11.30 3.51
C LEU A 41 0.94 10.83 4.93
N THR A 42 0.24 9.77 5.31
CA THR A 42 0.54 9.00 6.51
C THR A 42 0.93 7.59 6.09
N LEU A 43 2.07 7.12 6.59
CA LEU A 43 2.57 5.77 6.37
C LEU A 43 2.64 5.01 7.69
N LEU A 44 2.11 3.80 7.71
CA LEU A 44 2.32 2.84 8.80
C LEU A 44 3.45 1.90 8.40
N LEU A 45 4.49 1.84 9.23
CA LEU A 45 5.69 1.04 9.02
C LEU A 45 5.65 -0.17 9.94
N PHE A 46 5.95 -1.36 9.42
CA PHE A 46 6.03 -2.59 10.21
C PHE A 46 7.46 -3.15 10.19
N LYS A 47 7.84 -3.87 11.25
CA LYS A 47 9.19 -4.48 11.40
C LYS A 47 9.60 -5.35 10.20
N ASN A 48 8.65 -5.95 9.49
CA ASN A 48 8.91 -6.78 8.31
C ASN A 48 9.10 -6.00 6.99
N GLY A 49 9.12 -4.67 7.02
CA GLY A 49 9.29 -3.82 5.84
C GLY A 49 7.99 -3.51 5.08
N LYS A 50 6.84 -4.00 5.56
CA LYS A 50 5.53 -3.61 5.02
C LYS A 50 5.24 -2.15 5.35
N LEU A 51 4.68 -1.46 4.35
CA LEU A 51 4.24 -0.07 4.42
C LEU A 51 2.76 -0.02 4.06
N ILE A 52 1.93 0.63 4.88
CA ILE A 52 0.56 0.99 4.53
C ILE A 52 0.51 2.51 4.36
N CYS A 53 0.16 2.99 3.17
CA CYS A 53 0.05 4.40 2.86
C CYS A 53 -1.42 4.84 2.76
N ALA A 54 -1.74 5.92 3.46
CA ALA A 54 -3.03 6.60 3.45
C ALA A 54 -2.86 8.11 3.16
N GLY A 55 -3.94 8.75 2.72
CA GLY A 55 -4.01 10.20 2.52
C GLY A 55 -3.68 10.72 1.11
N ALA A 56 -3.16 9.89 0.21
CA ALA A 56 -2.87 10.31 -1.16
C ALA A 56 -4.16 10.58 -1.95
N LYS A 57 -4.32 11.81 -2.46
CA LYS A 57 -5.44 12.19 -3.37
C LYS A 57 -5.18 11.84 -4.84
N LYS A 58 -3.90 11.68 -5.22
CA LYS A 58 -3.46 11.37 -6.59
C LYS A 58 -2.35 10.32 -6.56
N GLU A 59 -2.29 9.49 -7.58
CA GLU A 59 -1.27 8.44 -7.72
C GLU A 59 0.16 9.03 -7.78
N GLU A 60 0.33 10.19 -8.42
CA GLU A 60 1.64 10.87 -8.45
C GLU A 60 2.17 11.22 -7.06
N PHE A 61 1.29 11.62 -6.15
CA PHE A 61 1.64 11.98 -4.78
C PHE A 61 1.98 10.75 -3.97
N LEU A 62 1.24 9.67 -4.18
CA LEU A 62 1.58 8.37 -3.61
C LEU A 62 2.98 7.93 -4.04
N LYS A 63 3.29 7.97 -5.34
CA LYS A 63 4.61 7.59 -5.88
C LYS A 63 5.74 8.48 -5.34
N LYS A 64 5.55 9.80 -5.34
CA LYS A 64 6.52 10.77 -4.78
C LYS A 64 6.76 10.50 -3.29
N GLY A 65 5.70 10.29 -2.53
CA GLY A 65 5.75 10.03 -1.10
C GLY A 65 6.40 8.72 -0.71
N LEU A 66 6.04 7.61 -1.38
CA LEU A 66 6.68 6.32 -1.17
C LEU A 66 8.18 6.36 -1.49
N ARG A 67 8.58 7.14 -2.52
CA ARG A 67 9.99 7.33 -2.86
C ARG A 67 10.74 8.09 -1.76
N LYS A 68 10.18 9.20 -1.27
CA LYS A 68 10.73 9.95 -0.12
C LYS A 68 10.84 9.07 1.13
N ALA A 69 9.77 8.36 1.49
CA ALA A 69 9.76 7.44 2.62
C ALA A 69 10.84 6.36 2.49
N GLY A 70 10.95 5.74 1.32
CA GLY A 70 11.96 4.72 1.04
C GLY A 70 13.39 5.22 1.24
N THR A 71 13.69 6.45 0.82
CA THR A 71 15.01 7.07 1.03
C THR A 71 15.31 7.31 2.51
N LEU A 72 14.37 7.91 3.25
CA LEU A 72 14.51 8.19 4.68
C LEU A 72 14.68 6.90 5.51
N ILE A 73 13.87 5.89 5.23
CA ILE A 73 13.93 4.62 5.98
C ILE A 73 15.25 3.89 5.70
N ARG A 74 15.72 3.88 4.45
CA ARG A 74 16.99 3.24 4.08
C ARG A 74 18.22 3.96 4.61
N SER A 75 18.18 5.29 4.78
CA SER A 75 19.33 6.03 5.34
C SER A 75 19.61 5.63 6.79
N VAL A 76 18.57 5.24 7.54
CA VAL A 76 18.67 4.77 8.93
C VAL A 76 18.96 3.27 9.01
N ASN A 77 18.35 2.47 8.13
CA ASN A 77 18.39 1.00 8.14
C ASN A 77 19.42 0.43 7.14
N LYS A 78 20.65 0.96 7.11
CA LYS A 78 21.69 0.60 6.13
C LYS A 78 22.14 -0.88 6.18
N GLU A 79 22.08 -1.49 7.37
CA GLU A 79 22.52 -2.87 7.61
C GLU A 79 21.36 -3.87 7.62
N ALA A 80 20.14 -3.43 7.27
CA ALA A 80 18.98 -4.29 7.24
C ALA A 80 19.21 -5.49 6.31
N LYS A 81 19.09 -6.70 6.88
CA LYS A 81 19.13 -7.93 6.10
C LYS A 81 17.97 -7.91 5.09
N LYS A 82 18.28 -8.20 3.82
CA LYS A 82 17.25 -8.45 2.80
C LYS A 82 16.35 -9.57 3.32
N ALA A 83 15.06 -9.29 3.46
CA ALA A 83 14.10 -10.35 3.73
C ALA A 83 14.06 -11.27 2.49
N LYS A 84 14.06 -12.60 2.68
CA LYS A 84 13.82 -13.55 1.58
C LYS A 84 12.52 -13.13 0.88
N PRO A 85 12.49 -13.05 -0.46
CA PRO A 85 11.28 -12.62 -1.17
C PRO A 85 10.14 -13.58 -0.85
N GLU A 86 9.15 -13.12 -0.09
CA GLU A 86 7.88 -13.81 0.02
C GLU A 86 7.20 -13.72 -1.35
N LYS A 87 6.94 -14.88 -1.97
CA LYS A 87 6.29 -14.95 -3.28
C LYS A 87 5.04 -14.04 -3.26
N PRO A 88 4.82 -13.20 -4.28
CA PRO A 88 3.60 -12.41 -4.36
C PRO A 88 2.42 -13.38 -4.36
N LYS A 89 1.63 -13.40 -3.27
CA LYS A 89 0.27 -13.92 -3.32
C LYS A 89 -0.52 -12.92 -4.13
N THR A 90 -0.56 -13.13 -5.45
CA THR A 90 -1.43 -12.42 -6.36
C THR A 90 -2.86 -12.46 -5.80
N PRO A 91 -3.50 -11.31 -5.51
CA PRO A 91 -4.94 -11.30 -5.41
C PRO A 91 -5.49 -11.74 -6.77
N LYS A 92 -6.15 -12.91 -6.81
CA LYS A 92 -6.88 -13.39 -7.99
C LYS A 92 -7.82 -12.26 -8.45
N LYS A 93 -7.60 -11.79 -9.68
CA LYS A 93 -8.42 -10.77 -10.35
C LYS A 93 -9.87 -11.27 -10.46
N GLN A 94 -10.77 -10.49 -9.87
CA GLN A 94 -12.19 -10.24 -10.19
C GLN A 94 -12.95 -11.29 -11.04
N LYS A 95 -14.03 -11.84 -10.49
CA LYS A 95 -15.24 -12.11 -11.29
C LYS A 95 -16.21 -10.96 -11.05
N GLU A 96 -16.29 -10.05 -12.01
CA GLU A 96 -17.48 -9.21 -12.21
C GLU A 96 -18.70 -10.13 -12.32
N LYS A 97 -19.71 -9.90 -11.49
CA LYS A 97 -21.07 -10.39 -11.75
C LYS A 97 -21.71 -9.42 -12.75
N PRO A 98 -22.19 -9.85 -13.93
CA PRO A 98 -22.98 -8.97 -14.76
C PRO A 98 -24.29 -8.63 -14.04
N ALA A 99 -24.59 -7.33 -14.00
CA ALA A 99 -25.83 -6.79 -13.49
C ALA A 99 -27.00 -7.28 -14.36
N ALA A 100 -27.94 -7.99 -13.75
CA ALA A 100 -29.22 -8.28 -14.35
C ALA A 100 -30.03 -6.98 -14.45
N THR A 101 -30.38 -6.56 -15.67
CA THR A 101 -31.51 -5.66 -15.89
C THR A 101 -32.37 -6.32 -16.96
N GLY A 102 -33.52 -6.84 -16.55
CA GLY A 102 -34.55 -7.32 -17.46
C GLY A 102 -35.38 -6.15 -18.00
N LYS A 103 -35.73 -6.23 -19.29
CA LYS A 103 -37.12 -6.07 -19.75
C LYS A 103 -37.29 -6.65 -21.15
N THR A 104 -38.41 -7.35 -21.27
CA THR A 104 -39.07 -8.04 -22.39
C THR A 104 -39.21 -7.28 -23.71
N ALA A 105 -39.03 -7.99 -24.83
CA ALA A 105 -39.96 -7.95 -25.97
C ALA A 105 -39.85 -9.26 -26.78
N LYS A 106 -41.02 -9.77 -27.15
CA LYS A 106 -41.34 -11.11 -27.67
C LYS A 106 -41.32 -11.07 -29.19
N ASP A 107 -40.53 -11.96 -29.79
CA ASP A 107 -40.87 -12.87 -30.90
C ASP A 107 -41.94 -12.41 -31.92
N ASP A 108 -41.56 -12.21 -33.20
CA ASP A 108 -41.83 -13.18 -34.29
C ASP A 108 -41.38 -12.59 -35.66
N GLN A 109 -40.37 -13.19 -36.29
CA GLN A 109 -40.17 -13.08 -37.74
C GLN A 109 -39.62 -14.41 -38.27
N LYS A 110 -40.53 -15.30 -38.67
CA LYS A 110 -40.20 -16.52 -39.42
C LYS A 110 -40.07 -16.22 -40.93
N LYS A 111 -38.85 -16.38 -41.43
CA LYS A 111 -38.46 -16.53 -42.85
C LYS A 111 -39.29 -17.60 -43.58
N LYS A 112 -39.58 -17.37 -44.87
CA LYS A 112 -39.40 -18.28 -46.02
C LYS A 112 -39.79 -17.49 -47.30
N LYS A 113 -38.84 -17.05 -48.14
CA LYS A 113 -38.38 -17.80 -49.33
C LYS A 113 -38.41 -19.32 -49.20
#